data_AF-A0A645D9P3-F1
#
_entry.id   AF-A0A645D9P3-F1
#
_cell.length_a   1.000
_cell.length_b   1.000
_cell.length_c   1.000
_cell.angle_alpha   90.00
_cell.angle_beta   90.00
_cell.angle_gamma   90.00
#
_symmetry.space_group_name_H-M   'P 1'
#
loop_
_entity.id
_entity.type
_entity.pdbx_description
1 polymer ?
#
loop_
_entity_poly.entity_id
_entity_poly.type
_entity_poly.pdbx_seq_one_letter_code
_entity_poly.pdbx_strand_id
1 'polypeptide(L)' 'MGNALADAGFAVRAGMHCAPLAHRTAGTIDSGTVRLSFSVFNREEEVDLLLKALPEILERLSK' A
#
# COMPACT_ATOMS: atom_id res chain seq x y z
N MET A 1 -5.82 5.04 2.82
CA MET A 1 -5.17 4.02 1.94
C MET A 1 -4.97 2.68 2.62
N GLY A 2 -4.14 2.54 3.66
CA GLY A 2 -3.86 1.25 4.30
C GLY A 2 -5.12 0.48 4.75
N ASN A 3 -6.02 1.13 5.49
CA ASN A 3 -7.30 0.51 5.90
C ASN A 3 -8.18 0.14 4.70
N ALA A 4 -8.26 0.99 3.68
CA ALA A 4 -9.07 0.72 2.49
C ALA A 4 -8.58 -0.51 1.70
N LEU A 5 -7.27 -0.75 1.67
CA LEU A 5 -6.69 -1.98 1.11
C LEU A 5 -7.03 -3.19 1.97
N ALA A 6 -6.97 -3.07 3.30
CA ALA A 6 -7.36 -4.13 4.21
C ALA A 6 -8.84 -4.53 4.07
N ASP A 7 -9.74 -3.54 3.95
CA ASP A 7 -11.17 -3.76 3.71
C ASP A 7 -11.44 -4.48 2.39
N ALA A 8 -10.57 -4.28 1.39
CA ALA A 8 -10.60 -4.98 0.11
C ALA A 8 -9.88 -6.34 0.11
N GLY A 9 -9.40 -6.80 1.28
CA GLY A 9 -8.73 -8.09 1.44
C GLY A 9 -7.22 -8.10 1.20
N PHE A 10 -6.59 -6.94 1.05
CA PHE A 10 -5.14 -6.84 0.80
C PHE A 10 -4.37 -6.49 2.09
N ALA A 11 -3.58 -7.43 2.57
CA ALA A 11 -2.70 -7.22 3.72
C ALA A 11 -1.45 -6.42 3.33
N VAL A 12 -1.36 -5.17 3.80
CA VAL A 12 -0.24 -4.26 3.55
C VAL A 12 0.25 -3.62 4.84
N ARG A 13 1.46 -3.02 4.82
CA ARG A 13 1.92 -2.15 5.89
C ARG A 13 1.86 -0.70 5.43
N ALA A 14 1.34 0.18 6.26
CA ALA A 14 1.37 1.63 6.05
C ALA A 14 2.22 2.32 7.14
N GLY A 15 2.70 3.52 6.85
CA GLY A 15 3.38 4.40 7.80
C GLY A 15 4.87 4.58 7.50
N MET A 16 5.66 4.77 8.56
CA MET A 16 7.08 5.17 8.48
C MET A 16 8.06 4.01 8.37
N HIS A 17 7.59 2.78 8.53
CA HIS A 17 8.38 1.55 8.43
C HIS A 17 9.67 1.54 9.28
N CYS A 18 9.67 2.26 10.40
CA CYS A 18 10.85 2.49 11.25
C CYS A 18 12.05 3.11 10.51
N ALA A 19 11.81 3.83 9.40
CA ALA A 19 12.83 4.37 8.50
C ALA A 19 12.69 5.89 8.27
N PRO A 20 12.62 6.74 9.32
CA PRO A 20 12.32 8.16 9.18
C PRO A 20 13.32 8.93 8.31
N LEU A 21 14.59 8.53 8.27
CA LEU A 21 15.59 9.15 7.38
C LEU A 21 15.30 8.86 5.90
N ALA A 22 14.89 7.64 5.56
CA ALA A 22 14.51 7.29 4.19
C ALA A 22 13.26 8.08 3.75
N HIS A 23 12.28 8.23 4.63
CA HIS A 23 11.10 9.06 4.38
C HIS A 23 11.45 10.55 4.18
N ARG A 24 12.44 11.08 4.92
CA ARG A 24 12.94 12.45 4.69
C ARG A 24 13.52 12.59 3.28
N THR A 25 14.38 11.66 2.85
CA THR A 25 14.96 11.67 1.50
C THR A 25 13.91 11.50 0.41
N ALA A 26 12.90 10.65 0.64
CA ALA A 26 11.83 10.37 -0.30
C ALA A 26 10.71 11.44 -0.33
N GLY A 27 10.76 12.46 0.53
CA GLY A 27 9.72 13.49 0.62
C GLY A 27 8.40 12.98 1.23
N THR A 28 8.44 11.90 2.01
CA THR A 28 7.26 11.25 2.62
C THR A 28 7.30 11.24 4.14
N ILE A 29 8.02 12.20 4.76
CA ILE A 29 8.14 12.29 6.23
C ILE A 29 6.79 12.54 6.92
N ASP A 30 5.90 13.32 6.29
CA ASP A 30 4.61 13.70 6.87
C ASP A 30 3.49 12.70 6.54
N SER A 31 3.64 11.93 5.46
CA SER A 31 2.62 11.02 4.94
C SER A 31 2.92 9.54 5.15
N GLY A 32 4.19 9.18 5.33
CA GLY A 32 4.63 7.79 5.27
C GLY A 32 4.41 7.19 3.88
N THR A 33 4.43 5.86 3.79
CA THR A 33 4.10 5.14 2.54
C THR A 33 3.23 3.93 2.84
N VAL A 34 2.67 3.34 1.78
CA VAL A 34 2.11 1.98 1.81
C VAL A 34 3.11 1.06 1.13
N ARG A 35 3.50 -0.01 1.82
CA ARG A 35 4.48 -0.98 1.34
C ARG A 35 3.83 -2.32 1.07
N LEU A 36 3.85 -2.70 -0.20
CA LEU A 36 3.62 -4.06 -0.67
C LEU A 36 4.90 -4.86 -0.45
N SER A 37 4.80 -6.09 0.06
CA SER A 37 5.97 -6.93 0.35
C SER A 37 5.65 -8.36 -0.07
N PHE A 38 6.35 -8.84 -1.09
CA PHE A 38 6.14 -10.18 -1.64
C PHE A 38 7.02 -11.23 -0.94
N SER A 39 6.58 -12.47 -1.02
CA SER A 39 7.27 -13.67 -0.58
C SER A 39 7.10 -14.77 -1.63
N VAL A 40 7.80 -15.88 -1.45
CA VAL A 40 7.68 -17.06 -2.33
C VAL A 40 6.28 -17.70 -2.34
N PHE A 41 5.41 -17.32 -1.40
CA PHE A 41 4.04 -17.81 -1.34
C PHE A 41 3.06 -16.95 -2.13
N ASN A 42 3.48 -15.76 -2.56
CA ASN A 42 2.62 -14.90 -3.36
C ASN A 42 2.50 -15.41 -4.79
N ARG A 43 1.37 -15.08 -5.43
CA ARG A 43 1.10 -15.46 -6.81
C ARG A 43 0.90 -14.23 -7.69
N GLU A 44 1.19 -14.36 -8.98
CA GLU A 44 0.98 -13.28 -9.95
C GLU A 44 -0.50 -12.85 -9.99
N GLU A 45 -1.43 -13.79 -9.82
CA GLU A 45 -2.86 -13.48 -9.81
C GLU A 45 -3.25 -12.57 -8.63
N GLU A 46 -2.53 -12.63 -7.49
CA GLU A 46 -2.78 -11.73 -6.36
C GLU A 46 -2.38 -10.28 -6.71
N VAL A 47 -1.32 -10.12 -7.51
CA VAL A 47 -0.90 -8.81 -8.03
C VAL A 47 -1.93 -8.29 -9.02
N ASP A 48 -2.44 -9.14 -9.91
CA ASP A 48 -3.48 -8.76 -10.86
C ASP A 48 -4.76 -8.31 -10.16
N LEU A 49 -5.17 -9.02 -9.10
CA LEU A 49 -6.33 -8.63 -8.28
C LEU A 49 -6.11 -7.27 -7.62
N LEU A 50 -4.92 -7.04 -7.07
CA LEU A 50 -4.56 -5.74 -6.48
C LEU A 50 -4.61 -4.61 -7.52
N LEU A 51 -4.03 -4.81 -8.70
CA LEU A 51 -4.01 -3.82 -9.77
C LEU A 51 -5.41 -3.48 -10.28
N LYS A 52 -6.31 -4.47 -10.32
CA LYS A 52 -7.72 -4.26 -10.68
C LYS A 52 -8.49 -3.48 -9.62
N ALA A 53 -8.25 -3.75 -8.33
CA ALA A 53 -8.96 -3.10 -7.22
C ALA A 53 -8.46 -1.67 -6.93
N LEU A 54 -7.19 -1.37 -7.23
CA LEU A 54 -6.54 -0.12 -6.84
C LEU A 54 -7.24 1.15 -7.36
N PRO A 55 -7.69 1.24 -8.63
CA PRO A 55 -8.41 2.41 -9.14
C PRO A 55 -9.71 2.69 -8.38
N GLU A 56 -10.50 1.66 -8.09
CA GLU A 56 -11.76 1.78 -7.35
C GLU A 56 -11.52 2.27 -5.91
N ILE A 57 -10.47 1.75 -5.27
CA ILE A 57 -10.04 2.18 -3.93
C ILE A 57 -9.63 3.66 -3.95
N LEU A 58 -8.87 4.09 -4.96
CA LEU A 58 -8.44 5.48 -5.11
C LEU A 58 -9.62 6.42 -5.35
N GLU A 59 -10.59 6.03 -6.18
CA GLU A 59 -11.79 6.83 -6.42
C GLU A 59 -12.60 7.02 -5.13
N ARG A 60 -12.75 5.97 -4.33
CA ARG A 60 -13.45 6.04 -3.03
C ARG A 60 -12.76 6.95 -2.01
N LEU A 61 -11.44 7.10 -2.09
CA LEU A 61 -10.66 7.98 -1.20
C LEU A 61 -10.56 9.43 -1.67
N SER A 62 -10.88 9.68 -2.95
CA SER A 62 -10.85 11.02 -3.56
C SER A 62 -12.19 11.74 -3.43
N LYS A 63 -13.22 11.04 -2.96
CA LYS A 63 -14.54 11.58 -2.57
C LYS A 63 -14.52 11.92 -1.09
#